data_AF-A0A9Q1G4B7-F1
#
_entry.id   AF-A0A9Q1G4B7-F1
#
_cell.length_a   1.000
_cell.length_b   1.000
_cell.length_c   1.000
_cell.angle_alpha   90.00
_cell.angle_beta   90.00
_cell.angle_gamma   90.00
#
_symmetry.space_group_name_H-M   'P 1'
#
loop_
_entity.id
_entity.type
_entity.pdbx_description
1 polymer ?
#
loop_
_entity_poly.entity_id
_entity_poly.type
_entity_poly.pdbx_seq_one_letter_code
_entity_poly.pdbx_strand_id
1 'polypeptide(L)'
;MSWVKSVTVDSEDVFDEDVNDIILQNKEWNNNMGKRVKDGYRDGVDAGKDASLQRGFNIGYREGVEQMVAVGQMKGILSALQCWCQLEHPGSPAFSSISHLLQDVSRHEEAQIERMKMSIGQPPTASVGEITEGVEDMGMEHTDTGCGGGSCSKTDCCKKEQTPNGDATSLQTPCQSATRPSFSAEESVEQLLKSCMDLVVELGLPEELFRHLQQLRSA
;
A
#
# COMPACT_ATOMS: atom_id res chain seq x y z
N MET A 1 20.60 -67.49 64.93
CA MET A 1 20.52 -67.57 63.45
C MET A 1 19.04 -67.51 63.10
N SER A 2 18.46 -66.57 62.36
CA SER A 2 18.93 -65.83 61.20
C SER A 2 18.23 -64.47 61.17
N TRP A 3 19.01 -63.39 61.16
CA TRP A 3 18.54 -62.09 60.66
C TRP A 3 18.63 -62.10 59.13
N VAL A 4 17.94 -61.15 58.49
CA VAL A 4 17.86 -60.92 57.04
C VAL A 4 16.83 -61.81 56.34
N LYS A 5 15.57 -61.35 56.37
CA LYS A 5 14.67 -61.54 55.23
C LYS A 5 14.99 -60.40 54.28
N SER A 6 15.76 -60.69 53.25
CA SER A 6 16.12 -59.74 52.20
C SER A 6 14.84 -59.19 51.59
N VAL A 7 14.70 -57.86 51.62
CA VAL A 7 13.82 -57.16 50.69
C VAL A 7 14.30 -57.54 49.30
N THR A 8 13.48 -58.30 48.57
CA THR A 8 13.60 -58.37 47.12
C THR A 8 13.34 -56.96 46.62
N VAL A 9 14.42 -56.22 46.41
CA VAL A 9 14.41 -55.05 45.55
C VAL A 9 14.03 -55.59 44.19
N ASP A 10 12.75 -55.53 43.88
CA ASP A 10 12.32 -55.47 42.50
C ASP A 10 12.98 -54.19 41.97
N SER A 11 13.97 -54.36 41.11
CA SER A 11 14.72 -53.27 40.51
C SER A 11 13.86 -52.62 39.43
N GLU A 12 12.68 -52.11 39.81
CA GLU A 12 12.06 -51.03 39.08
C GLU A 12 12.96 -49.83 39.32
N ASP A 13 13.65 -49.41 38.26
CA ASP A 13 14.50 -48.23 38.25
C ASP A 13 13.63 -47.01 38.62
N VAL A 14 13.65 -46.63 39.90
CA VAL A 14 12.81 -45.56 40.48
C VAL A 14 13.20 -44.17 39.93
N PHE A 15 14.27 -44.09 39.14
CA PHE A 15 14.79 -42.88 38.53
C PHE A 15 14.95 -43.07 37.02
N ASP A 16 13.83 -43.12 36.30
CA ASP A 16 13.77 -42.84 34.87
C ASP A 16 13.93 -41.33 34.59
N GLU A 17 14.97 -40.72 35.19
CA GLU A 17 15.36 -39.30 35.03
C GLU A 17 15.54 -38.94 33.54
N ASP A 18 16.16 -39.83 32.76
CA ASP A 18 16.36 -39.64 31.32
C ASP A 18 15.03 -39.64 30.53
N VAL A 19 14.02 -40.40 30.96
CA VAL A 19 12.70 -40.42 30.32
C VAL A 19 11.97 -39.11 30.59
N ASN A 20 12.09 -38.57 31.80
CA ASN A 20 11.52 -37.27 32.15
C ASN A 20 12.20 -36.12 31.37
N ASP A 21 13.51 -36.20 31.16
CA ASP A 21 14.27 -35.24 30.35
C ASP A 21 13.91 -35.31 28.86
N ILE A 22 13.73 -36.50 28.28
CA ILE A 22 13.28 -36.66 26.89
C ILE A 22 11.86 -36.12 26.69
N ILE A 23 10.95 -36.37 27.65
CA ILE A 23 9.58 -35.84 27.61
C ILE A 23 9.60 -34.30 27.72
N LEU A 24 10.42 -33.74 28.61
CA LEU A 24 10.59 -32.30 28.74
C LEU A 24 11.13 -31.68 27.45
N GLN A 25 12.20 -32.25 26.87
CA GLN A 25 12.78 -31.80 25.60
C GLN A 25 11.76 -31.84 24.46
N ASN A 26 10.96 -32.91 24.37
CA ASN A 26 9.92 -33.02 23.34
C ASN A 26 8.80 -31.98 23.54
N LYS A 27 8.41 -31.71 24.78
CA LYS A 27 7.42 -30.67 25.12
C LYS A 27 7.96 -29.27 24.78
N GLU A 28 9.21 -28.97 25.11
CA GLU A 28 9.85 -27.71 24.77
C GLU A 28 9.99 -27.53 23.26
N TRP A 29 10.39 -28.58 22.55
CA TRP A 29 10.46 -28.60 21.09
C TRP A 29 9.10 -28.30 20.46
N ASN A 30 8.04 -28.99 20.88
CA ASN A 30 6.69 -28.79 20.34
C ASN A 30 6.16 -27.38 20.64
N ASN A 31 6.39 -26.87 21.86
CA ASN A 31 6.02 -25.51 22.21
C ASN A 31 6.78 -24.46 21.40
N ASN A 32 8.08 -24.65 21.18
CA ASN A 32 8.90 -23.76 20.38
C ASN A 32 8.46 -23.78 18.91
N MET A 33 8.20 -24.97 18.36
CA MET A 33 7.70 -25.12 16.99
C MET A 33 6.33 -24.44 16.82
N GLY A 34 5.42 -24.62 17.77
CA GLY A 34 4.12 -23.95 17.78
C GLY A 34 4.23 -22.42 17.85
N LYS A 35 5.19 -21.89 18.61
CA LYS A 35 5.50 -20.45 18.64
C LYS A 35 6.02 -19.97 17.29
N ARG A 36 6.97 -20.68 16.69
CA ARG A 36 7.55 -20.32 15.38
C ARG A 36 6.54 -20.27 14.25
N VAL A 37 5.54 -21.16 14.25
CA VAL A 37 4.44 -21.11 13.27
C VAL A 37 3.59 -19.85 13.45
N LYS A 38 3.27 -19.49 14.71
CA LYS A 38 2.50 -18.28 15.02
C LYS A 38 3.26 -17.01 14.67
N ASP A 39 4.54 -16.97 15.01
CA ASP A 39 5.43 -15.84 14.71
C ASP A 39 5.57 -15.68 13.18
N GLY A 40 5.81 -16.78 12.45
CA GLY A 40 5.89 -16.73 10.99
C GLY A 40 4.60 -16.29 10.30
N TYR A 41 3.44 -16.66 10.84
CA TYR A 41 2.15 -16.17 10.33
C TYR A 41 1.98 -14.65 10.55
N ARG A 42 2.29 -14.17 11.76
CA ARG A 42 2.24 -12.73 12.09
C ARG A 42 3.20 -11.93 11.21
N ASP A 43 4.44 -12.39 11.10
CA ASP A 43 5.47 -11.79 10.25
C ASP A 43 5.02 -11.75 8.78
N GLY A 44 4.41 -12.84 8.29
CA GLY A 44 3.88 -12.91 6.93
C GLY A 44 2.72 -11.94 6.67
N VAL A 45 1.80 -11.79 7.63
CA VAL A 45 0.70 -10.82 7.55
C VAL A 45 1.23 -9.40 7.52
N ASP A 46 2.17 -9.07 8.41
CA ASP A 46 2.73 -7.72 8.49
C ASP A 46 3.57 -7.39 7.26
N ALA A 47 4.41 -8.32 6.80
CA ALA A 47 5.15 -8.17 5.54
C ALA A 47 4.21 -7.98 4.33
N GLY A 48 3.07 -8.68 4.30
CA GLY A 48 2.06 -8.54 3.26
C GLY A 48 1.37 -7.17 3.27
N LYS A 49 1.07 -6.63 4.45
CA LYS A 49 0.52 -5.28 4.62
C LYS A 49 1.51 -4.23 4.14
N ASP A 50 2.75 -4.32 4.59
CA ASP A 50 3.81 -3.37 4.22
C ASP A 50 4.07 -3.39 2.71
N ALA A 51 4.14 -4.58 2.10
CA ALA A 51 4.32 -4.72 0.65
C ALA A 51 3.15 -4.12 -0.16
N SER A 52 1.92 -4.30 0.33
CA SER A 52 0.72 -3.76 -0.32
C SER A 52 0.65 -2.24 -0.18
N LEU A 53 0.96 -1.71 1.00
CA LEU A 53 1.05 -0.27 1.26
C LEU A 53 2.12 0.38 0.38
N GLN A 54 3.32 -0.19 0.34
CA GLN A 54 4.42 0.35 -0.47
C GLN A 54 4.08 0.34 -1.97
N ARG A 55 3.37 -0.69 -2.45
CA ARG A 55 2.90 -0.73 -3.84
C ARG A 55 1.93 0.43 -4.12
N GLY A 56 0.97 0.65 -3.24
CA GLY A 56 0.03 1.79 -3.34
C GLY A 56 0.77 3.13 -3.35
N PHE A 57 1.72 3.31 -2.42
CA PHE A 57 2.55 4.50 -2.36
C PHE A 57 3.34 4.72 -3.65
N ASN A 58 4.00 3.69 -4.19
CA ASN A 58 4.81 3.81 -5.41
C ASN A 58 3.98 4.23 -6.63
N ILE A 59 2.73 3.73 -6.74
CA ILE A 59 1.81 4.09 -7.81
C ILE A 59 1.39 5.56 -7.63
N GLY A 60 0.91 5.93 -6.45
CA GLY A 60 0.47 7.31 -6.18
C GLY A 60 1.60 8.32 -6.27
N TYR A 61 2.81 7.97 -5.84
CA TYR A 61 4.00 8.81 -5.97
C TYR A 61 4.35 9.06 -7.43
N ARG A 62 4.34 8.01 -8.27
CA ARG A 62 4.63 8.15 -9.71
C ARG A 62 3.60 9.06 -10.38
N GLU A 63 2.32 8.80 -10.18
CA GLU A 63 1.23 9.58 -10.76
C GLU A 63 1.28 11.05 -10.30
N GLY A 64 1.55 11.28 -9.01
CA GLY A 64 1.70 12.62 -8.45
C GLY A 64 2.91 13.36 -9.05
N VAL A 65 4.06 12.70 -9.20
CA VAL A 65 5.25 13.30 -9.81
C VAL A 65 4.99 13.64 -11.28
N GLU A 66 4.44 12.72 -12.06
CA GLU A 66 4.13 12.92 -13.48
C GLU A 66 3.24 14.14 -13.71
N GLN A 67 2.26 14.39 -12.84
CA GLN A 67 1.32 15.51 -12.99
C GLN A 67 1.82 16.82 -12.37
N MET A 68 2.68 16.78 -11.35
CA MET A 68 3.01 17.95 -10.53
C MET A 68 4.39 18.55 -10.83
N VAL A 69 5.30 17.83 -11.49
CA VAL A 69 6.67 18.32 -11.78
C VAL A 69 6.65 19.62 -12.60
N ALA A 70 5.91 19.65 -13.71
CA ALA A 70 5.83 20.83 -14.57
C ALA A 70 5.20 22.03 -13.85
N VAL A 71 4.14 21.79 -13.06
CA VAL A 71 3.45 22.81 -12.25
C VAL A 71 4.39 23.37 -11.19
N GLY A 72 5.11 22.50 -10.47
CA GLY A 72 6.07 22.89 -9.44
C GLY A 72 7.24 23.69 -10.00
N GLN A 73 7.79 23.29 -11.15
CA GLN A 73 8.85 24.03 -11.84
C GLN A 73 8.36 25.41 -12.31
N MET A 74 7.16 25.49 -12.87
CA MET A 74 6.55 26.77 -13.25
C MET A 74 6.36 27.70 -12.05
N LYS A 75 5.88 27.20 -10.90
CA LYS A 75 5.80 27.99 -9.66
C LYS A 75 7.17 28.49 -9.22
N GLY A 76 8.18 27.62 -9.23
CA GLY A 76 9.56 27.98 -8.87
C GLY A 76 10.12 29.10 -9.75
N ILE A 77 9.93 29.00 -11.07
CA ILE A 77 10.34 30.04 -12.02
C ILE A 77 9.61 31.35 -11.73
N LEU A 78 8.28 31.33 -11.62
CA LEU A 78 7.48 32.53 -11.38
C LEU A 78 7.82 33.18 -10.03
N SER A 79 8.06 32.41 -8.99
CA SER A 79 8.52 32.93 -7.68
C SER A 79 9.91 33.58 -7.78
N ALA A 80 10.84 32.99 -8.55
CA ALA A 80 12.14 33.60 -8.80
C ALA A 80 12.01 34.90 -9.59
N LEU A 81 11.17 34.93 -10.63
CA LEU A 81 10.88 36.14 -11.41
C LEU A 81 10.23 37.23 -10.57
N GLN A 82 9.30 36.86 -9.69
CA GLN A 82 8.67 37.79 -8.76
C GLN A 82 9.71 38.46 -7.86
N CYS A 83 10.63 37.68 -7.29
CA CYS A 83 11.72 38.18 -6.45
C CYS A 83 12.68 39.09 -7.24
N TRP A 84 13.04 38.68 -8.46
CA TRP A 84 13.88 39.48 -9.34
C TRP A 84 13.23 40.83 -9.71
N CYS A 85 11.94 40.83 -10.07
CA CYS A 85 11.20 42.05 -10.37
C CYS A 85 11.10 42.99 -9.17
N GLN A 86 10.96 42.46 -7.94
CA GLN A 86 10.95 43.29 -6.73
C GLN A 86 12.29 44.02 -6.52
N LEU A 87 13.41 43.37 -6.85
CA LEU A 87 14.75 43.92 -6.61
C LEU A 87 15.15 44.94 -7.69
N GLU A 88 14.97 44.58 -8.96
CA GLU A 88 15.46 45.40 -10.08
C GLU A 88 14.47 46.51 -10.48
N HIS A 89 13.15 46.27 -10.36
CA HIS A 89 12.11 47.20 -10.80
C HIS A 89 10.96 47.33 -9.78
N PRO A 90 11.22 47.92 -8.60
CA PRO A 90 10.19 48.12 -7.58
C PRO A 90 9.05 48.99 -8.13
N GLY A 91 7.86 48.39 -8.27
CA GLY A 91 6.65 49.07 -8.78
C GLY A 91 6.33 48.81 -10.25
N SER A 92 7.05 47.92 -10.94
CA SER A 92 6.70 47.52 -12.31
C SER A 92 5.31 46.84 -12.38
N PRO A 93 4.49 47.12 -13.41
CA PRO A 93 3.22 46.41 -13.64
C PRO A 93 3.42 44.91 -13.88
N ALA A 94 4.64 44.48 -14.27
CA ALA A 94 4.98 43.08 -14.40
C ALA A 94 4.90 42.34 -13.06
N PHE A 95 5.15 43.01 -11.93
CA PHE A 95 5.03 42.40 -10.61
C PHE A 95 3.60 41.91 -10.34
N SER A 96 2.59 42.72 -10.67
CA SER A 96 1.19 42.32 -10.55
C SER A 96 0.83 41.17 -11.49
N SER A 97 1.31 41.18 -12.74
CA SER A 97 1.06 40.11 -13.70
C SER A 97 1.68 38.78 -13.25
N ILE A 98 2.93 38.80 -12.77
CA ILE A 98 3.61 37.60 -12.22
C ILE A 98 2.86 37.08 -11.00
N SER A 99 2.43 37.98 -10.10
CA SER A 99 1.72 37.60 -8.89
C SER A 99 0.36 36.97 -9.20
N HIS A 100 -0.35 37.50 -10.19
CA HIS A 100 -1.61 36.94 -10.67
C HIS A 100 -1.40 35.55 -11.29
N LEU A 101 -0.42 35.41 -12.19
CA LEU A 101 -0.12 34.13 -12.82
C LEU A 101 0.33 33.08 -11.79
N LEU A 102 1.10 33.47 -10.78
CA LEU A 102 1.49 32.58 -9.68
C LEU A 102 0.27 32.11 -8.87
N GLN A 103 -0.73 32.98 -8.68
CA GLN A 103 -1.99 32.63 -8.03
C GLN A 103 -2.80 31.64 -8.88
N ASP A 104 -2.86 31.85 -10.19
CA ASP A 104 -3.57 30.94 -11.10
C ASP A 104 -2.92 29.55 -11.15
N VAL A 105 -1.58 29.50 -11.20
CA VAL A 105 -0.84 28.24 -11.11
C VAL A 105 -1.09 27.54 -9.77
N SER A 106 -1.13 28.28 -8.66
CA SER A 106 -1.42 27.71 -7.33
C SER A 106 -2.85 27.15 -7.25
N ARG A 107 -3.83 27.86 -7.82
CA ARG A 107 -5.21 27.37 -7.92
C ARG A 107 -5.30 26.10 -8.77
N HIS A 108 -4.57 26.05 -9.88
CA HIS A 108 -4.51 24.86 -10.73
C HIS A 108 -3.89 23.67 -9.99
N GLU A 109 -2.81 23.88 -9.25
CA GLU A 109 -2.18 22.86 -8.40
C GLU A 109 -3.15 22.27 -7.37
N GLU A 110 -3.84 23.13 -6.62
CA GLU A 110 -4.83 22.70 -5.62
C GLU A 110 -5.98 21.91 -6.25
N ALA A 111 -6.46 22.33 -7.43
CA ALA A 111 -7.49 21.62 -8.16
C ALA A 111 -7.03 20.23 -8.64
N GLN A 112 -5.79 20.11 -9.13
CA GLN A 112 -5.20 18.82 -9.52
C GLN A 112 -5.07 17.88 -8.32
N ILE A 113 -4.54 18.37 -7.19
CA ILE A 113 -4.43 17.59 -5.94
C ILE A 113 -5.80 17.09 -5.50
N GLU A 114 -6.83 17.95 -5.56
CA GLU A 114 -8.16 17.56 -5.15
C GLU A 114 -8.76 16.51 -6.09
N ARG A 115 -8.53 16.61 -7.41
CA ARG A 115 -8.92 15.56 -8.36
C ARG A 115 -8.22 14.23 -8.08
N MET A 116 -6.92 14.24 -7.77
CA MET A 116 -6.19 13.03 -7.39
C MET A 116 -6.74 12.40 -6.11
N LYS A 117 -7.12 13.21 -5.11
CA LYS A 117 -7.75 12.67 -3.89
C LYS A 117 -9.10 12.02 -4.18
N MET A 118 -9.89 12.62 -5.08
CA MET A 118 -11.20 12.07 -5.46
C MET A 118 -11.08 10.78 -6.28
N SER A 119 -10.03 10.60 -7.09
CA SER A 119 -9.76 9.35 -7.79
C SER A 119 -9.30 8.24 -6.84
N ILE A 120 -8.53 8.58 -5.79
CA ILE A 120 -8.10 7.65 -4.73
C ILE A 120 -9.26 7.28 -3.79
N GLY A 121 -10.23 8.19 -3.62
CA GLY A 121 -11.38 8.00 -2.73
C GLY A 121 -12.47 7.06 -3.24
N GLN A 122 -12.42 6.60 -4.50
CA GLN A 122 -13.26 5.49 -4.96
C GLN A 122 -12.65 4.18 -4.49
N PRO A 123 -13.32 3.38 -3.64
CA PRO A 123 -12.74 2.17 -3.10
C PRO A 123 -12.52 1.16 -4.24
N PRO A 124 -11.26 0.81 -4.58
CA PRO A 124 -11.01 -0.41 -5.32
C PRO A 124 -11.20 -1.55 -4.31
N THR A 125 -12.26 -2.33 -4.51
CA THR A 125 -12.38 -3.75 -4.11
C THR A 125 -11.43 -4.26 -3.02
N ALA A 126 -12.02 -4.64 -1.88
CA ALA A 126 -11.38 -5.32 -0.75
C ALA A 126 -10.29 -4.50 -0.04
N SER A 127 -10.75 -3.73 0.95
CA SER A 127 -9.92 -3.23 2.05
C SER A 127 -9.10 -4.40 2.63
N VAL A 128 -7.77 -4.28 2.61
CA VAL A 128 -6.84 -5.23 3.24
C VAL A 128 -7.13 -5.39 4.75
N GLY A 129 -7.92 -4.48 5.34
CA GLY A 129 -8.38 -4.55 6.72
C GLY A 129 -9.44 -5.62 7.01
N GLU A 130 -10.10 -6.21 6.02
CA GLU A 130 -11.17 -7.19 6.25
C GLU A 130 -10.70 -8.65 6.39
N ILE A 131 -9.40 -8.95 6.26
CA ILE A 131 -8.89 -10.32 6.39
C ILE A 131 -8.31 -10.59 7.81
N THR A 132 -8.28 -9.60 8.69
CA THR A 132 -7.58 -9.72 9.98
C THR A 132 -8.41 -10.24 11.17
N GLU A 133 -9.69 -10.58 10.99
CA GLU A 133 -10.51 -11.10 12.10
C GLU A 133 -10.60 -12.63 12.03
N GLY A 134 -9.55 -13.30 12.54
CA GLY A 134 -9.49 -14.77 12.54
C GLY A 134 -8.20 -15.35 13.11
N VAL A 135 -7.76 -14.89 14.29
CA VAL A 135 -6.67 -15.57 15.04
C VAL A 135 -7.09 -15.94 16.47
N GLU A 136 -8.34 -15.71 16.83
CA GLU A 136 -8.90 -16.24 18.06
C GLU A 136 -9.42 -17.65 17.75
N ASP A 137 -8.79 -18.64 18.36
CA ASP A 137 -9.11 -20.08 18.32
C ASP A 137 -8.39 -20.95 17.27
N MET A 138 -7.09 -21.17 17.51
CA MET A 138 -6.49 -22.48 17.21
C MET A 138 -5.94 -23.07 18.51
N GLY A 139 -6.86 -23.40 19.41
CA GLY A 139 -6.55 -24.27 20.53
C GLY A 139 -5.82 -25.51 20.02
N MET A 140 -4.55 -25.67 20.40
CA MET A 140 -3.91 -26.98 20.37
C MET A 140 -4.60 -27.81 21.45
N GLU A 141 -5.75 -28.39 21.12
CA GLU A 141 -6.33 -29.42 21.95
C GLU A 141 -5.35 -30.59 22.01
N HIS A 142 -4.91 -30.88 23.23
CA HIS A 142 -4.20 -32.10 23.54
C HIS A 142 -5.13 -33.27 23.17
N THR A 143 -4.76 -34.05 22.15
CA THR A 143 -5.41 -35.33 21.90
C THR A 143 -5.01 -36.28 23.01
N ASP A 144 -5.80 -36.27 24.08
CA ASP A 144 -5.80 -37.36 25.06
C ASP A 144 -7.20 -37.49 25.65
N THR A 145 -8.19 -37.79 24.79
CA THR A 145 -9.48 -38.33 25.23
C THR A 145 -10.12 -39.11 24.08
N GLY A 146 -10.38 -40.40 24.32
CA GLY A 146 -10.94 -41.33 23.35
C GLY A 146 -12.29 -40.86 22.79
N CYS A 147 -12.40 -40.83 21.46
CA CYS A 147 -13.64 -40.52 20.77
C CYS A 147 -14.52 -41.77 20.66
N GLY A 148 -15.46 -41.88 21.59
CA GLY A 148 -16.63 -42.75 21.48
C GLY A 148 -17.79 -42.01 20.83
N GLY A 149 -18.21 -42.47 19.65
CA GLY A 149 -19.58 -42.45 19.12
C GLY A 149 -20.39 -41.15 19.14
N GLY A 150 -20.61 -40.55 17.97
CA GLY A 150 -21.60 -39.48 17.83
C GLY A 150 -21.81 -39.00 16.38
N SER A 151 -22.49 -39.83 15.58
CA SER A 151 -23.17 -39.54 14.29
C SER A 151 -23.17 -38.08 13.80
N CYS A 152 -22.32 -37.76 12.81
CA CYS A 152 -22.52 -36.60 11.95
C CYS A 152 -23.46 -36.97 10.78
N SER A 153 -24.71 -36.51 10.84
CA SER A 153 -25.66 -36.64 9.74
C SER A 153 -25.36 -35.62 8.64
N LYS A 154 -24.98 -36.15 7.47
CA LYS A 154 -25.10 -35.62 6.08
C LYS A 154 -25.83 -34.26 5.96
N THR A 155 -25.33 -33.29 5.20
CA THR A 155 -25.24 -33.38 3.73
C THR A 155 -24.30 -32.33 3.11
N ASP A 156 -23.48 -32.81 2.16
CA ASP A 156 -22.88 -32.10 1.01
C ASP A 156 -21.96 -30.88 1.25
N CYS A 157 -20.75 -31.16 1.74
CA CYS A 157 -19.55 -30.45 1.29
C CYS A 157 -18.69 -31.42 0.47
N CYS A 158 -18.35 -31.02 -0.75
CA CYS A 158 -17.36 -31.63 -1.66
C CYS A 158 -17.84 -32.74 -2.62
N LYS A 159 -18.31 -32.32 -3.80
CA LYS A 159 -18.13 -32.98 -5.12
C LYS A 159 -17.81 -31.84 -6.11
N LYS A 160 -16.90 -31.91 -7.09
CA LYS A 160 -16.12 -32.99 -7.70
C LYS A 160 -14.97 -32.36 -8.52
N GLU A 161 -13.95 -33.15 -8.81
CA GLU A 161 -12.81 -32.84 -9.69
C GLU A 161 -13.16 -32.83 -11.21
N GLN A 162 -12.50 -31.92 -11.93
CA GLN A 162 -11.93 -31.95 -13.32
C GLN A 162 -12.71 -32.50 -14.53
N THR A 163 -12.75 -31.71 -15.63
CA THR A 163 -12.33 -32.10 -17.00
C THR A 163 -11.86 -30.89 -17.84
N PRO A 164 -10.99 -31.07 -18.86
CA PRO A 164 -10.41 -30.02 -19.70
C PRO A 164 -11.09 -29.87 -21.09
N ASN A 165 -10.87 -28.71 -21.72
CA ASN A 165 -11.20 -28.27 -23.09
C ASN A 165 -12.67 -27.97 -23.44
N GLY A 166 -12.89 -26.74 -23.94
CA GLY A 166 -14.11 -26.34 -24.63
C GLY A 166 -14.41 -24.85 -24.54
N ASP A 167 -13.70 -24.07 -25.36
CA ASP A 167 -14.05 -22.78 -25.96
C ASP A 167 -15.42 -22.16 -25.62
N ALA A 168 -15.43 -20.93 -25.09
CA ALA A 168 -16.19 -19.80 -25.66
C ALA A 168 -16.24 -18.58 -24.72
N THR A 169 -16.18 -17.42 -25.38
CA THR A 169 -16.83 -16.15 -25.01
C THR A 169 -16.23 -15.31 -23.89
N SER A 170 -15.29 -14.44 -24.29
CA SER A 170 -15.39 -12.98 -24.18
C SER A 170 -16.57 -12.50 -23.32
N LEU A 171 -16.34 -12.31 -22.02
CA LEU A 171 -17.20 -11.46 -21.21
C LEU A 171 -16.63 -10.05 -21.23
N GLN A 172 -17.31 -9.26 -22.06
CA GLN A 172 -17.11 -7.86 -22.33
C GLN A 172 -17.05 -7.08 -21.03
N THR A 173 -15.92 -6.39 -20.84
CA THR A 173 -15.83 -5.22 -19.97
C THR A 173 -16.80 -4.17 -20.47
N PRO A 174 -17.85 -3.77 -19.72
CA PRO A 174 -18.51 -2.52 -19.99
C PRO A 174 -17.65 -1.46 -19.30
N CYS A 175 -16.73 -0.85 -20.06
CA CYS A 175 -16.20 0.46 -19.69
C CYS A 175 -17.38 1.42 -19.68
N GLN A 176 -18.04 1.53 -18.53
CA GLN A 176 -19.05 2.55 -18.33
C GLN A 176 -18.30 3.88 -18.28
N SER A 177 -18.50 4.65 -19.34
CA SER A 177 -18.18 6.07 -19.44
C SER A 177 -18.89 6.79 -18.30
N ALA A 178 -18.18 6.95 -17.17
CA ALA A 178 -18.60 7.87 -16.13
C ALA A 178 -18.51 9.28 -16.74
N THR A 179 -19.68 9.82 -17.07
CA THR A 179 -19.90 11.20 -17.46
C THR A 179 -19.18 12.10 -16.46
N ARG A 180 -18.07 12.69 -16.91
CA ARG A 180 -17.32 13.71 -16.16
C ARG A 180 -18.30 14.80 -15.72
N PRO A 181 -18.28 15.24 -14.45
CA PRO A 181 -18.93 16.49 -14.11
C PRO A 181 -18.23 17.60 -14.90
N SER A 182 -19.02 18.34 -15.67
CA SER A 182 -18.60 19.53 -16.40
C SER A 182 -18.16 20.60 -15.41
N PHE A 183 -16.88 20.58 -15.02
CA PHE A 183 -16.24 21.69 -14.35
C PHE A 183 -15.77 22.70 -15.40
N SER A 184 -16.24 23.93 -15.20
CA SER A 184 -15.97 25.15 -15.95
C SER A 184 -14.49 25.31 -16.32
N ALA A 185 -14.21 25.56 -17.60
CA ALA A 185 -12.97 26.11 -18.18
C ALA A 185 -11.75 26.02 -17.25
N GLU A 186 -11.27 24.81 -16.98
CA GLU A 186 -10.03 24.64 -16.24
C GLU A 186 -8.89 25.09 -17.16
N GLU A 187 -8.12 26.07 -16.71
CA GLU A 187 -6.91 26.47 -17.44
C GLU A 187 -5.99 25.25 -17.52
N SER A 188 -5.73 24.81 -18.75
CA SER A 188 -4.79 23.72 -18.99
C SER A 188 -3.39 24.17 -18.57
N VAL A 189 -2.56 23.24 -18.10
CA VAL A 189 -1.13 23.49 -17.86
C VAL A 189 -0.48 24.16 -19.07
N GLU A 190 -0.90 23.79 -20.28
CA GLU A 190 -0.41 24.40 -21.53
C GLU A 190 -0.75 25.90 -21.65
N GLN A 191 -1.91 26.32 -21.13
CA GLN A 191 -2.33 27.72 -21.16
C GLN A 191 -1.55 28.55 -20.15
N LEU A 192 -1.37 28.03 -18.93
CA LEU A 192 -0.54 28.65 -17.90
C LEU A 192 0.92 28.77 -18.34
N LEU A 193 1.43 27.72 -19.00
CA LEU A 193 2.78 27.70 -19.54
C LEU A 193 2.94 28.74 -20.65
N LYS A 194 1.96 28.86 -21.54
CA LYS A 194 1.96 29.90 -22.57
C LYS A 194 1.97 31.29 -21.97
N SER A 195 1.11 31.57 -20.99
CA SER A 195 1.09 32.85 -20.27
C SER A 195 2.44 33.17 -19.60
N CYS A 196 3.11 32.15 -19.05
CA CYS A 196 4.45 32.29 -18.48
C CYS A 196 5.50 32.64 -19.55
N MET A 197 5.44 31.98 -20.71
CA MET A 197 6.35 32.26 -21.84
C MET A 197 6.13 33.67 -22.40
N ASP A 198 4.89 34.10 -22.57
CA ASP A 198 4.55 35.44 -23.06
C ASP A 198 5.11 36.51 -22.10
N LEU A 199 4.97 36.29 -20.79
CA LEU A 199 5.51 37.18 -19.75
C LEU A 199 7.05 37.24 -19.78
N VAL A 200 7.73 36.11 -20.02
CA VAL A 200 9.19 36.06 -20.16
C VAL A 200 9.67 36.88 -21.37
N VAL A 201 8.92 36.83 -22.48
CA VAL A 201 9.21 37.63 -23.68
C VAL A 201 8.97 39.12 -23.42
N GLU A 202 7.86 39.48 -22.78
CA GLU A 202 7.54 40.87 -22.43
C GLU A 202 8.59 41.52 -21.53
N LEU A 203 9.17 40.75 -20.61
CA LEU A 203 10.23 41.20 -19.70
C LEU A 203 11.62 41.24 -20.35
N GLY A 204 11.77 40.76 -21.59
CA GLY A 204 13.07 40.71 -22.28
C GLY A 204 14.09 39.80 -21.59
N LEU A 205 13.62 38.72 -20.95
CA LEU A 205 14.46 37.80 -20.19
C LEU A 205 15.25 36.85 -21.11
N PRO A 206 16.33 36.19 -20.59
CA PRO A 206 17.20 35.35 -21.41
C PRO A 206 16.48 34.20 -22.12
N GLU A 207 16.88 33.91 -23.37
CA GLU A 207 16.34 32.79 -24.17
C GLU A 207 16.53 31.42 -23.52
N GLU A 208 17.51 31.27 -22.63
CA GLU A 208 17.72 30.07 -21.81
C GLU A 208 16.45 29.71 -21.00
N LEU A 209 15.81 30.73 -20.40
CA LEU A 209 14.61 30.56 -19.60
C LEU A 209 13.42 30.13 -20.46
N PHE A 210 13.32 30.72 -21.65
CA PHE A 210 12.30 30.34 -22.64
C PHE A 210 12.45 28.88 -23.08
N ARG A 211 13.68 28.43 -23.37
CA ARG A 211 13.97 27.03 -23.69
C ARG A 211 13.62 26.09 -22.54
N HIS A 212 13.89 26.50 -21.30
CA HIS A 212 13.55 25.70 -20.13
C HIS A 212 12.03 25.56 -19.97
N LEU A 213 11.26 26.64 -20.11
CA LEU A 213 9.80 26.59 -20.10
C LEU A 213 9.25 25.72 -21.23
N GLN A 214 9.86 25.74 -22.41
CA GLN A 214 9.46 24.88 -23.52
C GLN A 214 9.68 23.37 -23.22
N GLN A 215 10.72 23.02 -22.46
CA GLN A 215 10.97 21.63 -22.04
C GLN A 215 9.88 21.10 -21.09
N LEU A 216 9.30 21.97 -20.25
CA LEU A 216 8.20 21.60 -19.35
C LEU A 216 6.93 21.15 -20.09
N ARG A 217 6.78 21.54 -21.36
CA ARG A 217 5.67 21.08 -22.21
C ARG A 217 5.82 19.62 -22.62
N SER A 218 7.05 19.11 -22.67
CA SER A 218 7.39 17.76 -23.10
C SER A 218 7.67 16.78 -21.96
N ALA A 219 7.62 17.27 -20.72
CA ALA A 219 7.81 16.49 -19.50
C ALA A 219 6.47 15.89 -19.03
#